data_AF-A0A0C3QPJ4-F1
#
_entry.id   AF-A0A0C3QPJ4-F1
#
_cell.length_a   1.000
_cell.length_b   1.000
_cell.length_c   1.000
_cell.angle_alpha   90.00
_cell.angle_beta   90.00
_cell.angle_gamma   90.00
#
_symmetry.space_group_name_H-M   'P 1'
#
loop_
_entity.id
_entity.type
_entity.pdbx_description
1 polymer ?
#
loop_
_entity_poly.entity_id
_entity_poly.type
_entity_poly.pdbx_seq_one_letter_code
_entity_poly.pdbx_strand_id
1 'polypeptide(L)'
;MSNPPTNAPLQSTWTPSKYATPKEEIWALRYYRKRDADPMGRRIARGGGDPRIAREDVSMSDVNRRYEELERSEPGKKLIAEVIAEEEAIETTKQELLQGQTEIMGAGT
;
A
#
# COMPACT_ATOMS: atom_id res chain seq x y z
N MET A 1 -34.01 -19.06 22.82
CA MET A 1 -33.29 -17.77 22.85
C MET A 1 -32.01 -17.99 22.07
N SER A 2 -32.06 -17.85 20.74
CA SER A 2 -31.55 -16.70 19.97
C SER A 2 -30.02 -16.74 19.84
N ASN A 3 -29.53 -17.38 18.77
CA ASN A 3 -28.16 -17.20 18.28
C ASN A 3 -27.95 -15.71 17.97
N PRO A 4 -26.89 -15.05 18.48
CA PRO A 4 -26.52 -13.76 17.93
C PRO A 4 -26.04 -13.96 16.48
N PRO A 5 -26.58 -13.25 15.48
CA PRO A 5 -25.84 -13.03 14.25
C PRO A 5 -24.70 -12.07 14.63
N THR A 6 -23.46 -12.27 14.23
CA THR A 6 -22.97 -11.91 12.89
C THR A 6 -21.47 -12.22 12.91
N ASN A 7 -20.97 -12.97 11.92
CA ASN A 7 -19.56 -12.98 11.54
C ASN A 7 -19.18 -11.56 11.06
N ALA A 8 -19.06 -10.60 11.97
CA ALA A 8 -18.42 -9.35 11.63
C ALA A 8 -16.94 -9.68 11.38
N PRO A 9 -16.35 -9.31 10.23
CA PRO A 9 -14.91 -9.44 10.05
C PRO A 9 -14.24 -8.76 11.24
N LEU A 10 -13.44 -9.51 11.99
CA LEU A 10 -12.68 -8.99 13.12
C LEU A 10 -11.77 -7.90 12.56
N GLN A 11 -12.07 -6.64 12.85
CA GLN A 11 -11.21 -5.53 12.47
C GLN A 11 -9.84 -5.75 13.11
N SER A 12 -8.84 -6.00 12.26
CA SER A 12 -7.46 -6.21 12.68
C SER A 12 -6.88 -4.87 13.07
N THR A 13 -6.45 -4.72 14.32
CA THR A 13 -5.70 -3.54 14.78
C THR A 13 -4.36 -3.45 14.05
N TRP A 14 -3.88 -2.24 13.78
CA TRP A 14 -2.56 -2.08 13.15
C TRP A 14 -1.44 -2.57 14.08
N THR A 15 -0.64 -3.52 13.60
CA THR A 15 0.44 -4.14 14.37
C THR A 15 1.78 -3.96 13.66
N PRO A 16 2.62 -2.98 14.08
CA PRO A 16 3.92 -2.71 13.44
C PRO A 16 4.86 -3.92 13.41
N SER A 17 4.80 -4.79 14.41
CA SER A 17 5.67 -5.98 14.51
C SER A 17 5.38 -7.07 13.48
N LYS A 18 4.33 -6.94 12.66
CA LYS A 18 4.09 -7.83 11.52
C LYS A 18 5.05 -7.59 10.36
N TYR A 19 5.69 -6.42 10.30
CA TYR A 19 6.58 -6.02 9.21
C TYR A 19 8.04 -6.29 9.59
N ALA A 20 8.83 -6.81 8.66
CA ALA A 20 10.23 -7.11 8.92
C ALA A 20 11.07 -5.83 8.99
N THR A 21 10.64 -4.76 8.31
CA THR A 21 11.31 -3.46 8.32
C THR A 21 10.33 -2.29 8.49
N PRO A 22 10.79 -1.13 9.03
CA PRO A 22 10.00 0.10 9.08
C PRO A 22 9.54 0.58 7.69
N LYS A 23 10.34 0.32 6.65
CA LYS A 23 9.96 0.65 5.27
C LYS A 23 8.75 -0.19 4.82
N GLU A 24 8.78 -1.50 5.05
CA GLU A 24 7.65 -2.39 4.72
C GLU A 24 6.36 -1.98 5.44
N GLU A 25 6.47 -1.55 6.71
CA GLU A 25 5.33 -0.98 7.44
C GLU A 25 4.77 0.25 6.71
N ILE A 26 5.63 1.20 6.32
CA ILE A 26 5.22 2.42 5.61
C ILE A 26 4.60 2.10 4.24
N TRP A 27 5.16 1.13 3.51
CA TRP A 27 4.59 0.63 2.26
C TRP A 27 3.15 0.14 2.45
N ALA A 28 2.92 -0.66 3.49
CA ALA A 28 1.59 -1.17 3.80
C ALA A 28 0.63 -0.05 4.22
N LEU A 29 1.06 0.90 5.06
CA LEU A 29 0.25 2.05 5.46
C LEU A 29 -0.21 2.85 4.24
N ARG A 30 0.70 3.15 3.32
CA ARG A 30 0.40 3.90 2.09
C ARG A 30 -0.51 3.13 1.16
N TYR A 31 -0.35 1.81 1.05
CA TYR A 31 -1.26 0.97 0.28
C TYR A 31 -2.71 1.08 0.79
N TYR A 32 -2.94 0.92 2.10
CA TYR A 32 -4.29 1.01 2.66
C TYR A 32 -4.90 2.40 2.49
N ARG A 33 -4.12 3.47 2.68
CA ARG A 33 -4.58 4.85 2.43
C ARG A 33 -4.94 5.12 0.97
N LYS A 34 -4.15 4.60 0.01
CA LYS A 34 -4.49 4.72 -1.42
C LYS A 34 -5.73 3.90 -1.80
N ARG A 35 -5.90 2.71 -1.22
CA ARG A 35 -7.10 1.88 -1.43
C ARG A 35 -8.36 2.55 -0.89
N ASP A 36 -8.28 3.22 0.26
CA ASP A 36 -9.39 3.98 0.83
C ASP A 36 -9.75 5.21 -0.03
N ALA A 37 -8.73 5.90 -0.54
CA ALA A 37 -8.89 7.03 -1.46
C ALA A 37 -9.38 6.62 -2.87
N ASP A 38 -9.19 5.36 -3.28
CA ASP A 38 -9.68 4.80 -4.54
C ASP A 38 -10.73 3.69 -4.31
N PRO A 39 -11.99 4.07 -4.04
CA PRO A 39 -13.08 3.11 -3.82
C PRO A 39 -13.43 2.28 -5.06
N MET A 40 -12.93 2.64 -6.25
CA MET A 40 -13.11 1.91 -7.51
C MET A 40 -12.01 0.87 -7.75
N GLY A 41 -10.98 0.80 -6.91
CA GLY A 41 -10.00 -0.28 -6.92
C GLY A 41 -9.21 -0.38 -8.22
N ARG A 42 -8.66 0.74 -8.74
CA ARG A 42 -7.63 0.64 -9.77
C ARG A 42 -6.41 -0.03 -9.15
N ARG A 43 -6.30 -1.33 -9.40
CA ARG A 43 -5.24 -2.25 -8.99
C ARG A 43 -3.87 -1.57 -8.90
N ILE A 44 -3.43 -1.27 -7.68
CA ILE A 44 -2.04 -0.93 -7.38
C ILE A 44 -1.25 -2.24 -7.41
N ALA A 45 -0.87 -2.70 -8.60
CA ALA A 45 -0.11 -3.93 -8.78
C ALA A 45 1.39 -3.68 -8.56
N ARG A 46 1.91 -3.99 -7.38
CA ARG A 46 3.33 -4.32 -7.19
C ARG A 46 3.48 -5.76 -6.72
N GLY A 47 4.31 -6.50 -7.44
CA GLY A 47 4.89 -7.76 -6.98
C GLY A 47 6.07 -7.45 -6.07
N GLY A 48 6.13 -8.16 -4.94
CA GLY A 48 7.10 -7.96 -3.87
C GLY A 48 6.38 -7.68 -2.54
N GLY A 49 6.14 -8.73 -1.75
CA GLY A 49 5.57 -8.60 -0.39
C GLY A 49 4.15 -8.05 -0.36
N ASP A 50 3.24 -8.69 -1.07
CA ASP A 50 1.92 -8.15 -1.36
C ASP A 50 0.93 -8.29 -0.17
N PRO A 51 0.49 -7.19 0.46
CA PRO A 51 -0.51 -7.24 1.52
C PRO A 51 -1.88 -7.77 1.03
N ARG A 52 -2.10 -7.98 -0.28
CA ARG A 52 -3.30 -8.64 -0.84
C ARG A 52 -3.54 -10.06 -0.30
N ILE A 53 -2.53 -10.76 0.22
CA ILE A 53 -2.67 -12.15 0.72
C ILE A 53 -3.47 -12.19 2.03
N ALA A 54 -3.29 -11.16 2.86
CA ALA A 54 -4.05 -11.00 4.08
C ALA A 54 -5.37 -10.27 3.74
N ARG A 55 -6.47 -11.02 3.65
CA ARG A 55 -7.85 -10.46 3.68
C ARG A 55 -8.15 -9.82 5.05
N GLU A 56 -7.20 -9.08 5.61
CA GLU A 56 -7.35 -8.39 6.88
C GLU A 56 -8.23 -7.15 6.64
N ASP A 57 -9.36 -7.11 7.34
CA ASP A 57 -10.18 -5.91 7.45
C ASP A 57 -9.49 -5.00 8.47
N VAL A 58 -8.57 -4.15 8.00
CA VAL A 58 -7.80 -3.24 8.85
C VAL A 58 -8.54 -1.93 9.01
N SER A 59 -8.66 -1.43 10.23
CA SER A 59 -9.30 -0.14 10.49
C SER A 59 -8.47 1.01 9.92
N MET A 60 -9.08 1.82 9.05
CA MET A 60 -8.45 3.04 8.52
C MET A 60 -8.12 4.07 9.61
N SER A 61 -8.83 4.03 10.75
CA SER A 61 -8.49 4.90 11.89
C SER A 61 -7.12 4.56 12.47
N ASP A 62 -6.78 3.27 12.57
CA ASP A 62 -5.47 2.83 13.04
C ASP A 62 -4.36 3.09 12.01
N VAL A 63 -4.65 2.87 10.72
CA VAL A 63 -3.73 3.21 9.62
C VAL A 63 -3.37 4.70 9.67
N ASN A 64 -4.38 5.57 9.75
CA ASN A 64 -4.16 7.02 9.78
C ASN A 64 -3.40 7.44 11.05
N ARG A 65 -3.80 6.94 12.22
CA ARG A 65 -3.11 7.23 13.48
C ARG A 65 -1.62 6.85 13.41
N ARG A 66 -1.32 5.64 12.94
CA ARG A 66 0.07 5.17 12.85
C ARG A 66 0.88 5.98 11.85
N TYR A 67 0.29 6.35 10.72
CA TYR A 67 0.95 7.18 9.72
C TYR A 67 1.27 8.58 10.28
N GLU A 68 0.32 9.20 11.00
CA GLU A 68 0.53 10.48 11.67
C GLU A 68 1.62 10.40 12.75
N GLU A 69 1.68 9.31 13.52
CA GLU A 69 2.76 9.09 14.50
C GLU A 69 4.14 9.13 13.84
N LEU A 70 4.28 8.49 12.66
CA LEU A 70 5.52 8.51 11.89
C LEU A 70 5.83 9.91 11.35
N GLU A 71 4.83 10.64 10.84
CA GLU A 71 4.98 12.02 10.38
C GLU A 71 5.34 13.02 11.48
N ARG A 72 5.04 12.73 12.75
CA ARG A 72 5.43 13.60 13.87
C ARG A 72 6.90 13.46 14.26
N SER A 73 7.60 12.45 13.73
CA SER A 73 9.03 12.22 13.99
C SER A 73 9.87 12.56 12.76
N GLU A 74 10.98 13.27 12.95
CA GLU A 74 11.97 13.52 11.89
C GLU A 74 12.48 12.23 11.20
N PRO A 75 12.86 11.15 11.92
CA PRO A 75 13.24 9.90 11.26
C PRO A 75 12.09 9.26 10.47
N GLY A 76 10.86 9.33 10.98
CA GLY A 76 9.67 8.79 10.29
C GLY A 76 9.34 9.55 9.01
N LYS A 77 9.37 10.90 9.03
CA LYS A 77 9.20 11.73 7.82
C LYS A 77 10.22 11.37 6.74
N LYS A 78 11.49 11.18 7.12
CA LYS A 78 12.56 10.82 6.17
C LYS A 78 12.28 9.47 5.51
N LEU A 79 11.88 8.47 6.29
CA LEU A 79 11.54 7.14 5.77
C LEU A 79 10.29 7.19 4.87
N ILE A 80 9.29 8.00 5.22
CA ILE A 80 8.11 8.22 4.37
C ILE A 80 8.52 8.81 3.02
N ALA A 81 9.34 9.87 3.02
CA ALA A 81 9.82 10.50 1.81
C ALA A 81 10.65 9.54 0.93
N GLU A 82 11.50 8.73 1.55
CA GLU A 82 12.28 7.70 0.85
C GLU A 82 11.38 6.66 0.18
N VAL A 83 10.36 6.16 0.88
CA VAL A 83 9.39 5.22 0.31
C VAL A 83 8.56 5.85 -0.80
N ILE A 84 8.20 7.14 -0.71
CA ILE A 84 7.53 7.87 -1.80
C ILE A 84 8.45 7.95 -3.03
N ALA A 85 9.72 8.31 -2.86
CA ALA A 85 10.66 8.39 -3.96
C ALA A 85 10.89 7.02 -4.63
N GLU A 86 11.00 5.94 -3.84
CA GLU A 86 11.09 4.56 -4.36
C GLU A 86 9.81 4.14 -5.11
N GLU A 87 8.64 4.62 -4.68
CA GLU A 87 7.40 4.44 -5.42
C GLU A 87 7.45 5.12 -6.78
N GLU A 88 7.74 6.41 -6.81
CA GLU A 88 7.74 7.19 -8.04
C GLU A 88 8.79 6.68 -9.02
N ALA A 89 9.98 6.30 -8.55
CA ALA A 89 11.04 5.75 -9.38
C ALA A 89 10.58 4.46 -10.10
N ILE A 90 9.98 3.52 -9.38
CA ILE A 90 9.50 2.27 -9.99
C ILE A 90 8.26 2.50 -10.87
N GLU A 91 7.40 3.47 -10.57
CA GLU A 91 6.29 3.83 -11.46
C GLU A 91 6.80 4.43 -12.78
N THR A 92 7.80 5.31 -12.71
CA THR A 92 8.51 5.87 -13.86
C THR A 92 9.14 4.76 -14.71
N THR A 93 9.91 3.85 -14.09
CA THR A 93 10.51 2.71 -14.79
C THR A 93 9.46 1.81 -15.46
N LYS A 94 8.29 1.59 -14.83
CA LYS A 94 7.20 0.82 -15.45
C LYS A 94 6.61 1.54 -16.67
N GLN A 95 6.46 2.86 -16.61
CA GLN A 95 5.97 3.65 -17.75
C GLN A 95 6.96 3.63 -18.91
N GLU A 96 8.27 3.78 -18.65
CA GLU A 96 9.33 3.67 -19.65
C GLU A 96 9.33 2.29 -20.33
N LEU A 97 9.18 1.21 -19.55
CA LEU A 97 9.08 -0.16 -20.08
C LEU A 97 7.83 -0.36 -20.96
N LEU A 98 6.70 0.24 -20.59
CA LEU A 98 5.46 0.15 -21.37
C LEU A 98 5.53 0.98 -22.67
N GLN A 99 6.19 2.15 -22.63
CA GLN A 99 6.43 2.99 -23.81
C GLN A 99 7.44 2.35 -24.77
N GLY A 100 8.54 1.81 -24.26
CA GLY A 100 9.51 1.08 -25.07
C GLY A 100 8.92 -0.17 -25.75
N GLN A 101 7.93 -0.83 -25.15
CA GLN A 101 7.21 -1.93 -25.79
C GLN A 101 6.20 -1.48 -26.86
N THR A 102 5.66 -0.26 -26.77
CA THR A 102 4.71 0.25 -27.78
C THR A 102 5.43 0.73 -29.05
N GLU A 103 6.65 1.25 -28.93
CA GLU A 103 7.45 1.66 -30.09
C GLU A 103 7.92 0.49 -30.96
N ILE A 104 8.21 -0.68 -30.38
CA ILE A 104 8.65 -1.87 -31.12
C ILE A 104 7.52 -2.47 -31.96
N MET A 105 6.26 -2.27 -31.56
CA MET A 105 5.08 -2.76 -32.31
C MET A 105 4.62 -1.80 -33.42
N GLY A 106 5.13 -0.55 -33.44
CA GLY A 106 4.82 0.46 -34.45
C GLY A 106 5.85 0.56 -35.58
N ALA A 107 7.04 -0.02 -35.43
CA ALA A 107 8.13 0.02 -36.42
C ALA A 107 8.09 -1.16 -37.42
N GLY A 108 6.89 -1.70 -37.69
CA GLY A 108 6.65 -2.80 -38.62
C GLY A 108 5.57 -2.44 -39.65
N THR A 109 5.83 -1.42 -40.46
CA THR A 109 5.14 -1.18 -41.75
C THR A 109 6.15 -0.77 -42.80
#